data_AF-A0AAU3L3U7-F1
#
_entry.id   AF-A0AAU3L3U7-F1
#
_cell.length_a   1.000
_cell.length_b   1.000
_cell.length_c   1.000
_cell.angle_alpha   90.00
_cell.angle_beta   90.00
_cell.angle_gamma   90.00
#
_symmetry.space_group_name_H-M   'P 1'
#
loop_
_entity.id
_entity.type
_entity.pdbx_description
1 polymer ?
#
loop_
_entity_poly.entity_id
_entity_poly.type
_entity_poly.pdbx_seq_one_letter_code
_entity_poly.pdbx_strand_id
1 'polypeptide(L)'
;MNYFSHFSIGPGHERQDLPEPRQVEPGQWPKLEAALAVVNRDLMATLPGQDALILMLAPSCEPLPRRSIDRDQIYVAMPDGRWHGNSVNSCDLEEGDPPEPDDATTVLSVVADAAQETIMELLWQVWPICSAHKIGMHPRPAGTTDGWCQSEADSAGPPVWWCQGGRDGTCHDVSLVGELAAALPGKQHRALRRSERKQDGCR
;
A
#
# COMPACT_ATOMS: atom_id res chain seq x y z
N MET A 1 -10.69 -17.36 1.69
CA MET A 1 -10.55 -18.82 1.48
C MET A 1 -9.20 -19.23 2.03
N ASN A 2 -9.18 -20.10 3.06
CA ASN A 2 -7.94 -20.55 3.69
C ASN A 2 -7.21 -21.54 2.77
N TYR A 3 -6.03 -21.17 2.28
CA TYR A 3 -5.17 -22.07 1.51
C TYR A 3 -4.29 -22.87 2.47
N PHE A 4 -4.74 -24.08 2.81
CA PHE A 4 -3.86 -25.15 3.26
C PHE A 4 -3.39 -25.93 2.03
N SER A 5 -2.18 -25.66 1.54
CA SER A 5 -1.57 -26.48 0.49
C SER A 5 -0.99 -27.76 1.09
N HIS A 6 -1.70 -28.87 0.90
CA HIS A 6 -1.13 -30.21 1.06
C HIS A 6 -0.10 -30.46 -0.05
N PHE A 7 1.18 -30.28 0.24
CA PHE A 7 2.24 -30.79 -0.63
C PHE A 7 2.28 -32.33 -0.50
N SER A 8 2.00 -33.03 -1.59
CA SER A 8 2.21 -34.47 -1.67
C SER A 8 3.71 -34.77 -1.70
N ILE A 9 4.16 -35.58 -0.73
CA ILE A 9 5.56 -35.98 -0.56
C ILE A 9 5.88 -37.10 -1.55
N GLY A 10 6.55 -36.77 -2.66
CA GLY A 10 7.33 -37.72 -3.45
C GLY A 10 8.78 -37.75 -2.95
N PRO A 11 9.45 -38.90 -2.82
CA PRO A 11 10.80 -38.96 -2.29
C PRO A 11 11.82 -38.54 -3.36
N GLY A 12 12.59 -37.49 -3.12
CA GLY A 12 13.80 -37.21 -3.91
C GLY A 12 14.00 -35.80 -4.49
N HIS A 13 13.25 -34.80 -4.07
CA HIS A 13 13.67 -33.40 -4.27
C HIS A 13 14.12 -32.83 -2.93
N GLU A 14 15.41 -32.54 -2.81
CA GLU A 14 15.90 -31.55 -1.85
C GLU A 14 14.97 -30.34 -1.99
N ARG A 15 14.21 -30.05 -0.94
CA ARG A 15 13.56 -28.74 -0.82
C ARG A 15 14.71 -27.75 -0.91
N GLN A 16 14.82 -27.05 -2.03
CA GLN A 16 15.54 -25.81 -2.03
C GLN A 16 14.79 -24.96 -1.00
N ASP A 17 15.40 -24.76 0.17
CA ASP A 17 14.88 -23.87 1.18
C ASP A 17 14.82 -22.49 0.53
N LEU A 18 13.63 -22.12 0.04
CA LEU A 18 13.40 -20.77 -0.44
C LEU A 18 13.73 -19.82 0.72
N PRO A 19 14.44 -18.71 0.45
CA PRO A 19 14.79 -17.77 1.50
C PRO A 19 13.53 -17.34 2.27
N GLU A 20 13.60 -17.24 3.58
CA GLU A 20 12.45 -16.77 4.36
C GLU A 20 12.16 -15.30 4.02
N PRO A 21 10.87 -14.89 3.98
CA PRO A 21 10.51 -13.49 3.88
C PRO A 21 11.17 -12.68 4.99
N ARG A 22 11.73 -11.52 4.64
CA ARG A 22 12.48 -10.66 5.57
C ARG A 22 12.15 -9.20 5.37
N GLN A 23 12.38 -8.39 6.39
CA GLN A 23 12.24 -6.95 6.27
C GLN A 23 13.27 -6.40 5.28
N VAL A 24 12.86 -5.41 4.49
CA VAL A 24 13.76 -4.66 3.61
C VAL A 24 14.75 -3.83 4.44
N GLU A 25 16.02 -3.85 4.04
CA GLU A 25 17.04 -3.02 4.68
C GLU A 25 16.87 -1.55 4.30
N PRO A 26 17.07 -0.59 5.23
CA PRO A 26 16.93 0.83 4.93
C PRO A 26 17.83 1.29 3.77
N GLY A 27 17.25 2.05 2.83
CA GLY A 27 17.93 2.56 1.65
C GLY A 27 18.11 1.53 0.53
N GLN A 28 17.64 0.29 0.70
CA GLN A 28 17.62 -0.70 -0.38
C GLN A 28 16.55 -0.36 -1.42
N TRP A 29 15.45 0.25 -0.99
CA TRP A 29 14.32 0.64 -1.86
C TRP A 29 13.85 2.07 -1.56
N PRO A 30 14.69 3.09 -1.83
CA PRO A 30 14.46 4.46 -1.36
C PRO A 30 13.17 5.09 -1.88
N LYS A 31 12.73 4.78 -3.11
CA LYS A 31 11.48 5.34 -3.64
C LYS A 31 10.26 4.68 -2.99
N LEU A 32 10.29 3.37 -2.80
CA LEU A 32 9.24 2.63 -2.10
C LEU A 32 9.16 3.07 -0.63
N GLU A 33 10.31 3.24 0.04
CA GLU A 33 10.39 3.73 1.41
C GLU A 33 9.80 5.14 1.55
N ALA A 34 10.14 6.04 0.61
CA ALA A 34 9.60 7.40 0.60
C ALA A 34 8.07 7.40 0.42
N ALA A 35 7.55 6.60 -0.51
CA ALA A 35 6.11 6.45 -0.71
C ALA A 35 5.41 5.83 0.51
N LEU A 36 6.00 4.80 1.11
CA LEU A 36 5.46 4.17 2.31
C LEU A 36 5.42 5.16 3.49
N ALA A 37 6.43 6.01 3.64
CA ALA A 37 6.43 7.07 4.64
C ALA A 37 5.28 8.07 4.42
N VAL A 38 4.97 8.41 3.16
CA VAL A 38 3.82 9.26 2.81
C VAL A 38 2.52 8.60 3.24
N VAL A 39 2.30 7.33 2.91
CA VAL A 39 1.08 6.58 3.26
C VAL A 39 0.96 6.38 4.78
N ASN A 40 2.06 6.10 5.47
CA ASN A 40 2.08 5.93 6.92
C ASN A 40 1.66 7.21 7.67
N ARG A 41 1.85 8.41 7.10
CA ARG A 41 1.30 9.65 7.69
C ARG A 41 -0.23 9.62 7.73
N ASP A 42 -0.88 9.15 6.68
CA ASP A 42 -2.34 9.03 6.64
C ASP A 42 -2.84 7.93 7.57
N LEU A 43 -2.14 6.79 7.62
CA LEU A 43 -2.43 5.70 8.54
C LEU A 43 -2.41 6.20 9.99
N MET A 44 -1.33 6.85 10.41
CA MET A 44 -1.21 7.39 11.78
C MET A 44 -2.28 8.45 12.08
N ALA A 45 -2.67 9.25 11.08
CA ALA A 45 -3.69 10.27 11.24
C ALA A 45 -5.11 9.68 11.40
N THR A 46 -5.38 8.53 10.81
CA THR A 46 -6.75 8.00 10.65
C THR A 46 -7.02 6.71 11.41
N LEU A 47 -5.98 5.95 11.78
CA LEU A 47 -6.03 4.75 12.60
C LEU A 47 -5.07 4.88 13.80
N PRO A 48 -5.42 5.70 14.80
CA PRO A 48 -4.58 5.89 15.97
C PRO A 48 -4.42 4.56 16.73
N GLY A 49 -3.17 4.19 17.02
CA GLY A 49 -2.82 2.93 17.68
C GLY A 49 -2.38 1.82 16.73
N GLN A 50 -2.50 2.04 15.41
CA GLN A 50 -1.84 1.20 14.41
C GLN A 50 -0.40 1.68 14.23
N ASP A 51 0.57 0.77 14.41
CA ASP A 51 1.98 1.02 14.11
C ASP A 51 2.20 1.12 12.60
N ALA A 52 3.26 1.85 12.21
CA ALA A 52 3.61 2.08 10.82
C ALA A 52 3.84 0.77 10.06
N LEU A 53 3.34 0.72 8.83
CA LEU A 53 3.59 -0.36 7.89
C LEU A 53 5.08 -0.40 7.52
N ILE A 54 5.56 -1.57 7.13
CA ILE A 54 6.94 -1.85 6.72
C ILE A 54 6.99 -2.44 5.31
N LEU A 55 8.18 -2.42 4.69
CA LEU A 55 8.42 -3.16 3.45
C LEU A 55 9.00 -4.54 3.78
N MET A 56 8.38 -5.58 3.21
CA MET A 56 8.84 -6.96 3.29
C MET A 56 9.31 -7.43 1.93
N LEU A 57 10.42 -8.16 1.94
CA LEU A 57 11.00 -8.82 0.80
C LEU A 57 10.69 -10.31 0.91
N ALA A 58 10.04 -10.87 -0.11
CA ALA A 58 9.77 -12.30 -0.21
C ALA A 58 10.30 -12.84 -1.55
N PRO A 59 10.87 -14.06 -1.59
CA PRO A 59 11.27 -14.67 -2.85
C PRO A 59 10.06 -14.97 -3.73
N SER A 60 10.25 -14.96 -5.04
CA SER A 60 9.20 -15.32 -5.99
C SER A 60 8.74 -16.77 -5.74
N CYS A 61 7.45 -16.96 -5.42
CA CYS A 61 6.90 -18.28 -5.11
C CYS A 61 6.33 -19.02 -6.33
N GLU A 62 6.26 -18.35 -7.49
CA GLU A 62 5.74 -18.91 -8.73
C GLU A 62 6.86 -19.12 -9.75
N PRO A 63 6.83 -20.22 -10.54
CA PRO A 63 7.71 -20.37 -11.68
C PRO A 63 7.36 -19.30 -12.70
N LEU A 64 8.12 -18.22 -12.61
CA LEU A 64 8.15 -17.12 -13.55
C LEU A 64 8.20 -17.66 -14.99
N PRO A 65 7.39 -17.14 -15.94
CA PRO A 65 7.53 -17.50 -17.35
C PRO A 65 8.99 -17.33 -17.79
N ARG A 66 9.46 -18.12 -18.76
CA ARG A 66 10.89 -18.22 -19.17
C ARG A 66 11.60 -16.89 -19.54
N ARG A 67 10.90 -15.75 -19.51
CA ARG A 67 11.40 -14.39 -19.78
C ARG A 67 11.40 -13.45 -18.57
N SER A 68 10.77 -13.78 -17.46
CA SER A 68 10.81 -12.93 -16.26
C SER A 68 12.00 -13.30 -15.40
N ILE A 69 12.73 -12.27 -14.98
CA ILE A 69 13.90 -12.41 -14.11
C ILE A 69 13.40 -12.81 -12.72
N ASP A 70 13.96 -13.89 -12.16
CA ASP A 70 13.77 -14.27 -10.76
C ASP A 70 14.25 -13.12 -9.87
N ARG A 71 13.29 -12.33 -9.37
CA ARG A 71 13.56 -11.19 -8.51
C ARG A 71 12.71 -11.30 -7.26
N ASP A 72 13.32 -10.85 -6.18
CA ASP A 72 12.64 -10.65 -4.91
C ASP A 72 11.42 -9.74 -5.10
N GLN A 73 10.30 -10.15 -4.51
CA GLN A 73 9.04 -9.42 -4.52
C GLN A 73 8.93 -8.57 -3.26
N ILE A 74 8.63 -7.29 -3.43
CA ILE A 74 8.48 -6.35 -2.32
C ILE A 74 7.00 -6.15 -2.03
N TYR A 75 6.64 -6.23 -0.76
CA TYR A 75 5.28 -6.08 -0.27
C TYR A 75 5.20 -4.99 0.79
N VAL A 76 4.06 -4.31 0.87
CA VAL A 76 3.70 -3.51 2.03
C VAL A 76 3.12 -4.46 3.08
N ALA A 77 3.65 -4.41 4.29
CA ALA A 77 3.28 -5.33 5.36
C ALA A 77 2.95 -4.59 6.66
N MET A 78 2.18 -5.27 7.50
CA MET A 78 2.01 -4.95 8.90
C MET A 78 3.36 -5.00 9.64
N PRO A 79 3.52 -4.31 10.78
CA PRO A 79 4.75 -4.34 11.56
C PRO A 79 5.18 -5.73 12.04
N ASP A 80 4.23 -6.68 12.12
CA ASP A 80 4.50 -8.09 12.45
C ASP A 80 4.95 -8.93 11.24
N GLY A 81 5.14 -8.29 10.09
CA GLY A 81 5.61 -8.92 8.86
C GLY A 81 4.53 -9.63 8.05
N ARG A 82 3.24 -9.53 8.40
CA ARG A 82 2.13 -10.06 7.57
C ARG A 82 1.75 -9.06 6.47
N TRP A 83 1.52 -9.52 5.25
CA TRP A 83 1.06 -8.69 4.14
C TRP A 83 -0.13 -9.33 3.41
N HIS A 84 -0.78 -8.55 2.55
CA HIS A 84 -1.75 -9.03 1.58
C HIS A 84 -1.64 -8.26 0.27
N GLY A 85 -2.24 -8.77 -0.80
CA GLY A 85 -2.23 -8.13 -2.12
C GLY A 85 -1.00 -8.44 -2.97
N ASN A 86 -0.78 -7.60 -3.97
CA ASN A 86 0.28 -7.75 -4.98
C ASN A 86 1.60 -7.11 -4.53
N SER A 87 2.71 -7.51 -5.16
CA SER A 87 4.01 -6.89 -4.94
C SER A 87 4.05 -5.48 -5.53
N VAL A 88 4.74 -4.56 -4.86
CA VAL A 88 4.84 -3.15 -5.29
C VAL A 88 5.92 -2.89 -6.35
N ASN A 89 6.73 -3.90 -6.66
CA ASN A 89 7.78 -3.85 -7.68
C ASN A 89 7.47 -4.74 -8.90
N SER A 90 6.28 -5.34 -8.99
CA SER A 90 5.85 -6.06 -10.20
C SER A 90 5.36 -5.09 -11.26
N CYS A 91 6.29 -4.43 -11.93
CA CYS A 91 6.03 -3.94 -13.28
C CYS A 91 6.46 -5.03 -14.27
N ASP A 92 5.82 -5.13 -15.43
CA ASP A 92 6.27 -5.95 -16.56
C ASP A 92 7.61 -5.39 -17.08
N LEU A 93 8.69 -5.61 -16.32
CA LEU A 93 10.01 -5.07 -16.58
C LEU A 93 10.71 -5.93 -17.65
N GLU A 94 11.17 -5.30 -18.73
CA GLU A 94 12.05 -5.95 -19.70
C GLU A 94 13.47 -6.11 -19.12
N GLU A 95 14.28 -6.97 -19.75
CA GLU A 95 15.67 -7.15 -19.37
C GLU A 95 16.45 -5.84 -19.52
N GLY A 96 16.79 -5.20 -18.39
CA GLY A 96 17.51 -3.93 -18.35
C GLY A 96 16.77 -2.80 -17.64
N ASP A 97 15.48 -2.98 -17.33
CA ASP A 97 14.72 -1.96 -16.61
C ASP A 97 15.15 -1.85 -15.14
N PRO A 98 15.09 -0.63 -14.56
CA PRO A 98 15.39 -0.43 -13.15
C PRO A 98 14.40 -1.21 -12.27
N PRO A 99 14.86 -1.74 -11.12
CA PRO A 99 14.01 -2.51 -10.22
C PRO A 99 12.89 -1.67 -9.57
N GLU A 100 13.09 -0.36 -9.46
CA GLU A 100 12.09 0.58 -8.95
C GLU A 100 11.42 1.34 -10.08
N PRO A 101 10.08 1.53 -10.04
CA PRO A 101 9.41 2.41 -10.98
C PRO A 101 10.01 3.83 -10.88
N ASP A 102 10.27 4.45 -12.03
CA ASP A 102 10.93 5.76 -12.07
C ASP A 102 10.00 6.92 -11.68
N ASP A 103 8.70 6.76 -11.90
CA ASP A 103 7.71 7.78 -11.61
C ASP A 103 7.22 7.71 -10.16
N ALA A 104 7.56 8.74 -9.36
CA ALA A 104 7.16 8.85 -7.96
C ALA A 104 5.63 8.81 -7.75
N THR A 105 4.86 9.31 -8.72
CA THR A 105 3.38 9.28 -8.68
C THR A 105 2.86 7.86 -8.82
N THR A 106 3.39 7.11 -9.78
CA THR A 106 3.12 5.68 -9.95
C THR A 106 3.52 4.89 -8.70
N VAL A 107 4.74 5.11 -8.19
CA VAL A 107 5.23 4.43 -6.98
C VAL A 107 4.29 4.68 -5.79
N LEU A 108 3.91 5.94 -5.56
CA LEU A 108 3.00 6.28 -4.47
C LEU A 108 1.61 5.67 -4.65
N SER A 109 1.10 5.61 -5.87
CA SER A 109 -0.21 4.99 -6.17
C SER A 109 -0.19 3.49 -5.85
N VAL A 110 0.83 2.77 -6.32
CA VAL A 110 0.98 1.33 -6.09
C VAL A 110 1.16 1.02 -4.59
N VAL A 111 1.96 1.81 -3.88
CA VAL A 111 2.16 1.63 -2.43
C VAL A 111 0.89 1.96 -1.64
N ALA A 112 0.14 3.00 -2.03
CA ALA A 112 -1.12 3.34 -1.37
C ALA A 112 -2.18 2.24 -1.54
N ASP A 113 -2.25 1.64 -2.74
CA ASP A 113 -3.15 0.53 -3.05
C ASP A 113 -2.79 -0.72 -2.22
N ALA A 114 -1.52 -1.14 -2.26
CA ALA A 114 -1.03 -2.28 -1.49
C ALA A 114 -1.20 -2.10 0.03
N ALA A 115 -0.97 -0.89 0.54
CA ALA A 115 -1.20 -0.55 1.94
C ALA A 115 -2.68 -0.68 2.31
N GLN A 116 -3.57 -0.18 1.45
CA GLN A 116 -5.01 -0.29 1.64
C GLN A 116 -5.47 -1.75 1.69
N GLU A 117 -5.07 -2.57 0.71
CA GLU A 117 -5.41 -3.99 0.69
C GLU A 117 -4.92 -4.72 1.94
N THR A 118 -3.65 -4.48 2.33
CA THR A 118 -3.05 -5.07 3.53
C THR A 118 -3.82 -4.73 4.80
N ILE A 119 -4.17 -3.46 4.99
CA ILE A 119 -4.94 -3.02 6.16
C ILE A 119 -6.34 -3.62 6.13
N MET A 120 -7.03 -3.54 4.99
CA MET A 120 -8.42 -3.96 4.88
C MET A 120 -8.61 -5.44 5.15
N GLU A 121 -7.72 -6.28 4.59
CA GLU A 121 -7.85 -7.73 4.66
C GLU A 121 -7.28 -8.31 5.97
N LEU A 122 -6.21 -7.72 6.52
CA LEU A 122 -5.62 -8.23 7.76
C LEU A 122 -6.32 -7.71 9.02
N LEU A 123 -6.82 -6.46 9.00
CA LEU A 123 -7.54 -5.87 10.13
C LEU A 123 -9.06 -6.02 10.02
N TRP A 124 -9.58 -6.51 8.89
CA TRP A 124 -11.02 -6.63 8.61
C TRP A 124 -11.76 -5.30 8.81
N GLN A 125 -11.10 -4.20 8.44
CA GLN A 125 -11.58 -2.84 8.65
C GLN A 125 -11.42 -2.02 7.38
N VAL A 126 -12.46 -1.28 7.00
CA VAL A 126 -12.40 -0.37 5.86
C VAL A 126 -11.43 0.76 6.15
N TRP A 127 -10.48 0.99 5.24
CA TRP A 127 -9.53 2.10 5.36
C TRP A 127 -9.06 2.60 3.98
N PRO A 128 -8.87 3.92 3.80
CA PRO A 128 -9.31 4.98 4.70
C PRO A 128 -10.81 5.29 4.53
N ILE A 129 -11.45 5.86 5.54
CA ILE A 129 -12.89 6.16 5.53
C ILE A 129 -13.14 7.63 5.18
N CYS A 130 -14.00 7.89 4.20
CA CYS A 130 -14.46 9.22 3.85
C CYS A 130 -15.27 9.82 5.01
N SER A 131 -14.88 11.01 5.48
CA SER A 131 -15.55 11.67 6.60
C SER A 131 -16.97 12.15 6.26
N ALA A 132 -17.24 12.48 4.99
CA ALA A 132 -18.55 12.91 4.52
C ALA A 132 -19.53 11.73 4.36
N HIS A 133 -19.12 10.68 3.64
CA HIS A 133 -20.01 9.58 3.25
C HIS A 133 -19.92 8.33 4.14
N LYS A 134 -18.92 8.23 5.01
CA LYS A 134 -18.70 7.08 5.91
C LYS A 134 -18.51 5.74 5.19
N ILE A 135 -17.90 5.79 4.01
CA ILE A 135 -17.54 4.62 3.19
C ILE A 135 -16.03 4.61 2.93
N GLY A 136 -15.52 3.49 2.42
CA GLY A 136 -14.14 3.38 1.98
C GLY A 136 -13.81 4.35 0.85
N MET A 137 -12.60 4.88 0.89
CA MET A 137 -11.97 5.62 -0.19
C MET A 137 -11.01 4.69 -0.92
N HIS A 138 -10.61 5.04 -2.15
CA HIS A 138 -9.60 4.30 -2.91
C HIS A 138 -8.54 5.26 -3.44
N PRO A 139 -7.27 4.83 -3.54
CA PRO A 139 -6.24 5.62 -4.19
C PRO A 139 -6.52 5.70 -5.69
N ARG A 140 -6.35 6.88 -6.28
CA ARG A 140 -6.70 7.18 -7.67
C ARG A 140 -5.91 8.39 -8.15
N PRO A 141 -5.53 8.49 -9.44
CA PRO A 141 -4.97 9.74 -9.96
C PRO A 141 -5.96 10.90 -9.87
N ALA A 142 -5.50 12.06 -9.38
CA ALA A 142 -6.33 13.26 -9.26
C ALA A 142 -6.98 13.66 -10.60
N GLY A 143 -8.23 14.15 -10.54
CA GLY A 143 -8.91 14.70 -11.71
C GLY A 143 -9.48 13.69 -12.70
N THR A 144 -9.47 12.39 -12.37
CA THR A 144 -10.04 11.37 -13.26
C THR A 144 -11.58 11.33 -13.17
N THR A 145 -12.26 10.75 -14.16
CA THR A 145 -13.74 10.76 -14.23
C THR A 145 -14.38 9.63 -13.43
N ASP A 146 -15.68 9.73 -13.17
CA ASP A 146 -16.51 8.80 -12.38
C ASP A 146 -16.62 7.36 -12.96
N GLY A 147 -15.93 7.08 -14.08
CA GLY A 147 -15.80 5.75 -14.69
C GLY A 147 -14.36 5.24 -14.84
N TRP A 148 -13.38 5.92 -14.25
CA TRP A 148 -11.97 5.50 -14.38
C TRP A 148 -11.76 4.10 -13.83
N CYS A 149 -11.23 3.21 -14.66
CA CYS A 149 -10.71 1.91 -14.26
C CYS A 149 -9.20 1.99 -14.12
N GLN A 150 -8.64 1.20 -13.21
CA GLN A 150 -7.20 1.20 -12.87
C GLN A 150 -6.28 0.94 -14.09
N SER A 151 -6.82 0.42 -15.21
CA SER A 151 -6.10 0.18 -16.46
C SER A 151 -5.98 1.41 -17.38
N GLU A 152 -6.66 2.53 -17.11
CA GLU A 152 -6.57 3.75 -17.92
C GLU A 152 -5.39 4.61 -17.44
N ALA A 153 -4.22 4.38 -18.02
CA ALA A 153 -2.95 5.03 -17.67
C ALA A 153 -2.83 6.53 -18.05
N ASP A 154 -3.87 7.12 -18.64
CA ASP A 154 -3.81 8.49 -19.21
C ASP A 154 -4.03 9.63 -18.20
N SER A 155 -4.35 9.32 -16.95
CA SER A 155 -4.48 10.32 -15.90
C SER A 155 -3.19 10.47 -15.09
N ALA A 156 -2.38 11.48 -15.43
CA ALA A 156 -1.07 11.77 -14.81
C ALA A 156 -1.13 12.65 -13.53
N GLY A 157 -2.26 12.66 -12.83
CA GLY A 157 -2.42 13.45 -11.59
C GLY A 157 -1.76 12.76 -10.38
N PRO A 158 -1.28 13.52 -9.37
CA PRO A 158 -0.83 12.91 -8.11
C PRO A 158 -1.95 12.08 -7.47
N PRO A 159 -1.63 11.01 -6.72
CA PRO A 159 -2.65 10.15 -6.17
C PRO A 159 -3.43 10.86 -5.06
N VAL A 160 -4.75 10.66 -5.09
CA VAL A 160 -5.71 11.15 -4.10
C VAL A 160 -6.43 9.98 -3.47
N TRP A 161 -6.89 10.17 -2.24
CA TRP A 161 -7.96 9.36 -1.68
C TRP A 161 -9.28 9.83 -2.27
N TRP A 162 -9.87 9.00 -3.12
CA TRP A 162 -11.13 9.29 -3.79
C TRP A 162 -12.28 8.53 -3.13
N CYS A 163 -13.41 9.22 -2.96
CA CYS A 163 -14.64 8.66 -2.46
C CYS A 163 -15.65 8.51 -3.60
N GLN A 164 -16.17 7.30 -3.82
CA GLN A 164 -17.20 7.04 -4.83
C GLN A 164 -18.53 7.77 -4.57
N GLY A 165 -18.77 8.22 -3.35
CA GLY A 165 -19.96 8.99 -2.99
C GLY A 165 -21.05 8.14 -2.36
N GLY A 166 -22.10 8.82 -1.89
CA GLY A 166 -23.25 8.17 -1.26
C GLY A 166 -24.34 7.78 -2.25
N ARG A 167 -25.55 7.57 -1.73
CA ARG A 167 -26.76 7.28 -2.54
C ARG A 167 -27.15 8.43 -3.48
N ASP A 168 -26.60 9.61 -3.27
CA ASP A 168 -26.78 10.80 -4.11
C ASP A 168 -25.83 10.84 -5.32
N GLY A 169 -24.89 9.89 -5.42
CA GLY A 169 -23.95 9.78 -6.54
C GLY A 169 -22.85 10.83 -6.57
N THR A 170 -22.68 11.63 -5.51
CA THR A 170 -21.66 12.70 -5.48
C THR A 170 -20.30 12.14 -5.07
N CYS A 171 -19.52 11.67 -6.05
CA CYS A 171 -18.13 11.31 -5.84
C CYS A 171 -17.23 12.55 -5.66
N HIS A 172 -16.10 12.41 -4.97
CA HIS A 172 -15.11 13.49 -4.84
C HIS A 172 -13.72 12.99 -4.44
N ASP A 173 -12.72 13.75 -4.87
CA ASP A 173 -11.36 13.67 -4.35
C ASP A 173 -11.34 14.28 -2.94
N VAL A 174 -10.95 13.50 -1.93
CA VAL A 174 -10.97 13.93 -0.52
C VAL A 174 -9.69 14.67 -0.14
N SER A 175 -8.54 14.10 -0.47
CA SER A 175 -7.22 14.70 -0.24
C SER A 175 -6.16 14.00 -1.09
N LEU A 176 -5.01 14.64 -1.26
CA LEU A 176 -3.81 13.94 -1.70
C LEU A 176 -3.44 12.83 -0.71
N VAL A 177 -2.84 11.75 -1.24
CA VAL A 177 -2.20 10.73 -0.40
C VAL A 177 -1.04 11.38 0.37
N GLY A 178 -1.04 11.20 1.68
CA GLY A 178 -0.14 11.80 2.66
C GLY A 178 -0.65 13.07 3.33
N GLU A 179 -1.81 13.59 2.90
CA GLU A 179 -2.42 14.82 3.41
C GLU A 179 -3.78 14.61 4.09
N LEU A 180 -4.16 13.35 4.34
CA LEU A 180 -5.49 13.00 4.83
C LEU A 180 -5.79 13.61 6.22
N ALA A 181 -4.75 13.85 7.02
CA ALA A 181 -4.83 14.55 8.30
C ALA A 181 -5.52 15.93 8.20
N ALA A 182 -5.29 16.67 7.11
CA ALA A 182 -5.87 18.00 6.90
C ALA A 182 -7.35 17.95 6.52
N ALA A 183 -7.79 16.85 5.90
CA ALA A 183 -9.19 16.60 5.53
C ALA A 183 -10.04 16.03 6.68
N LEU A 184 -9.43 15.77 7.85
CA LEU A 184 -10.15 15.25 9.01
C LEU A 184 -11.10 16.29 9.62
N PRO A 185 -12.30 15.86 10.08
CA PRO A 185 -13.21 16.71 10.84
C PRO A 185 -12.50 17.40 12.02
N GLY A 186 -12.86 18.66 12.30
CA GLY A 186 -12.14 19.50 13.26
C GLY A 186 -11.97 18.93 14.68
N LYS A 187 -12.81 17.97 15.12
CA LYS A 187 -12.59 17.25 16.39
C LYS A 187 -11.41 16.26 16.31
N GLN A 188 -11.34 15.48 15.23
CA GLN A 188 -10.28 14.50 15.00
C GLN A 188 -8.94 15.19 14.74
N HIS A 189 -8.92 16.22 13.89
CA HIS A 189 -7.73 17.03 13.64
C HIS A 189 -7.16 17.71 14.90
N ARG A 190 -8.03 18.19 15.81
CA ARG A 190 -7.59 18.72 17.12
C ARG A 190 -7.03 17.64 18.05
N ALA A 191 -7.53 16.41 17.98
CA ALA A 191 -7.01 15.29 18.77
C ALA A 191 -5.61 14.90 18.28
N LEU A 192 -5.41 14.81 16.96
CA LEU A 192 -4.12 14.54 16.34
C LEU A 192 -3.05 15.57 16.76
N ARG A 193 -3.37 16.86 16.66
CA ARG A 193 -2.44 17.94 17.10
C ARG A 193 -2.09 17.87 18.58
N ARG A 194 -2.97 17.32 19.43
CA ARG A 194 -2.69 17.13 20.86
C ARG A 194 -1.77 15.93 21.10
N SER A 195 -1.93 14.84 20.36
CA SER A 195 -1.04 13.68 20.46
C SER A 195 0.36 13.98 19.94
N GLU A 196 0.49 14.70 18.83
CA GLU A 196 1.78 15.16 18.28
C GLU A 196 2.56 16.00 19.30
N ARG A 197 1.92 17.02 19.88
CA ARG A 197 2.53 17.84 20.95
C ARG A 197 2.97 17.04 22.17
N LYS A 198 2.25 15.95 22.48
CA LYS A 198 2.60 15.06 23.60
C LYS A 198 3.80 14.18 23.28
N GLN A 199 3.94 13.75 22.02
CA GLN A 199 5.12 13.00 21.56
C GLN A 199 6.36 13.90 21.49
N ASP A 200 6.23 15.13 20.99
CA ASP A 200 7.34 16.09 20.90
C ASP A 200 7.81 16.60 22.27
N GLY A 201 6.90 16.77 23.22
CA GLY A 201 7.23 17.19 24.59
C GLY A 201 7.83 16.10 25.48
N CYS A 202 7.98 14.87 24.95
CA CYS A 202 8.55 13.72 25.66
C CYS A 202 9.90 13.29 25.08
N ARG A 203 10.48 14.07 24.16
CA ARG A 203 11.81 13.88 23.56
C ARG A 203 12.87 14.73 24.24
#